data_AF-A0A5M5XS46-F1
#
_entry.id   AF-A0A5M5XS46-F1
#
_cell.length_a   1.000
_cell.length_b   1.000
_cell.length_c   1.000
_cell.angle_alpha   90.00
_cell.angle_beta   90.00
_cell.angle_gamma   90.00
#
_symmetry.space_group_name_H-M   'P 1'
#
loop_
_entity.id
_entity.type
_entity.pdbx_description
1 polymer ?
#
loop_
_entity_poly.entity_id
_entity_poly.type
_entity_poly.pdbx_seq_one_letter_code
_entity_poly.pdbx_strand_id
1 'polypeptide(L)'
;MNIKELNNYLQSLPEEIISDAAEIVVETATEYYKSAFKKKAFDGNPWTPAKAPKTTGSLLIDSGALVNSIRPAVITPQRVVISAGNEKVDYAQVHNEGFKGIVPVPAHTRKTKRKDVPVKAHTRKTNIPKREFMGDSEELNEQIHARIEGYIDSLNNE
;
A
#
# COMPACT_ATOMS: atom_id res chain seq x y z
N MET A 1 11.38 8.09 -13.41
CA MET A 1 12.05 9.01 -12.44
C MET A 1 12.16 8.30 -11.10
N ASN A 2 13.33 8.33 -10.44
CA ASN A 2 13.50 7.70 -9.12
C ASN A 2 13.12 8.64 -7.96
N ILE A 3 12.98 8.09 -6.74
CA ILE A 3 12.54 8.86 -5.58
C ILE A 3 13.49 10.01 -5.19
N LYS A 4 14.78 9.89 -5.46
CA LYS A 4 15.76 10.95 -5.15
C LYS A 4 15.59 12.13 -6.10
N GLU A 5 15.41 11.85 -7.39
CA GLU A 5 15.11 12.85 -8.41
C GLU A 5 13.82 13.60 -8.08
N LEU A 6 12.76 12.87 -7.71
CA LEU A 6 11.50 13.49 -7.30
C LEU A 6 11.68 14.39 -6.07
N ASN A 7 12.39 13.93 -5.04
CA ASN A 7 12.62 14.74 -3.84
C ASN A 7 13.41 16.01 -4.15
N ASN A 8 14.43 15.93 -5.01
CA ASN A 8 15.19 17.11 -5.43
C ASN A 8 14.30 18.09 -6.21
N TYR A 9 13.42 17.58 -7.07
CA TYR A 9 12.43 18.39 -7.79
C TYR A 9 11.48 19.09 -6.82
N LEU A 10 10.86 18.36 -5.88
CA LEU A 10 9.96 18.94 -4.89
C LEU A 10 10.62 20.01 -4.02
N GLN A 11 11.90 19.83 -3.68
CA GLN A 11 12.69 20.83 -2.94
C GLN A 11 13.02 22.09 -3.76
N SER A 12 12.99 22.00 -5.08
CA SER A 12 13.25 23.14 -5.98
C SER A 12 12.00 24.00 -6.23
N LEU A 13 10.82 23.55 -5.80
CA LEU A 13 9.57 24.28 -6.01
C LEU A 13 9.52 25.58 -5.18
N PRO A 14 8.91 26.66 -5.73
CA PRO A 14 8.69 27.90 -4.97
C PRO A 14 7.78 27.67 -3.78
N GLU A 15 8.03 28.36 -2.65
CA GLU A 15 7.26 28.23 -1.40
C GLU A 15 5.74 28.40 -1.59
N GLU A 16 5.35 29.24 -2.55
CA GLU A 16 3.95 29.52 -2.89
C GLU A 16 3.19 28.29 -3.38
N ILE A 17 3.87 27.33 -4.01
CA ILE A 17 3.27 26.14 -4.64
C ILE A 17 3.50 24.89 -3.78
N ILE A 18 4.41 24.91 -2.79
CA ILE A 18 4.76 23.70 -2.00
C ILE A 18 3.53 23.12 -1.28
N SER A 19 2.63 23.98 -0.77
CA SER A 19 1.41 23.51 -0.11
C SER A 19 0.53 22.73 -1.08
N ASP A 20 0.25 23.29 -2.26
CA ASP A 20 -0.58 22.67 -3.29
C ASP A 20 0.09 21.41 -3.87
N ALA A 21 1.40 21.46 -4.07
CA ALA A 21 2.19 20.29 -4.47
C ALA A 21 2.08 19.16 -3.44
N ALA A 22 2.11 19.46 -2.14
CA ALA A 22 1.93 18.45 -1.10
C ALA A 22 0.53 17.81 -1.16
N GLU A 23 -0.52 18.58 -1.43
CA GLU A 23 -1.87 18.05 -1.63
C GLU A 23 -1.95 17.15 -2.88
N ILE A 24 -1.36 17.58 -3.99
CA ILE A 24 -1.28 16.80 -5.24
C ILE A 24 -0.55 15.48 -5.01
N VAL A 25 0.58 15.50 -4.30
CA VAL A 25 1.35 14.30 -3.93
C VAL A 25 0.47 13.35 -3.13
N VAL A 26 -0.25 13.85 -2.12
CA VAL A 26 -1.11 13.05 -1.25
C VAL A 26 -2.24 12.38 -2.04
N GLU A 27 -2.93 13.15 -2.87
CA GLU A 27 -4.05 12.66 -3.68
C GLU A 27 -3.56 11.58 -4.64
N THR A 28 -2.50 11.88 -5.39
CA THR A 28 -1.91 10.99 -6.40
C THR A 28 -1.40 9.71 -5.78
N ALA A 29 -0.64 9.78 -4.67
CA ALA A 29 -0.13 8.60 -4.00
C ALA A 29 -1.25 7.73 -3.42
N THR A 30 -2.25 8.35 -2.78
CA THR A 30 -3.39 7.61 -2.23
C THR A 30 -4.18 6.90 -3.32
N GLU A 31 -4.43 7.57 -4.45
CA GLU A 31 -5.08 6.98 -5.61
C GLU A 31 -4.25 5.84 -6.21
N TYR A 32 -2.95 6.07 -6.44
CA TYR A 32 -2.03 5.10 -7.02
C TYR A 32 -2.00 3.80 -6.21
N TYR A 33 -1.76 3.89 -4.89
CA TYR A 33 -1.72 2.72 -4.01
C TYR A 33 -3.06 1.98 -3.95
N LYS A 34 -4.21 2.69 -3.98
CA LYS A 34 -5.52 2.03 -4.08
C LYS A 34 -5.74 1.38 -5.45
N SER A 35 -5.20 1.97 -6.52
CA SER A 35 -5.30 1.45 -7.88
C SER A 35 -4.57 0.11 -8.03
N ALA A 36 -3.48 -0.10 -7.28
CA ALA A 36 -2.71 -1.35 -7.29
C ALA A 36 -3.59 -2.59 -7.01
N PHE A 37 -4.60 -2.46 -6.14
CA PHE A 37 -5.53 -3.56 -5.83
C PHE A 37 -6.50 -3.89 -6.96
N LYS A 38 -6.85 -2.88 -7.76
CA LYS A 38 -7.68 -3.07 -8.97
C LYS A 38 -6.83 -3.71 -10.08
N LYS A 39 -5.63 -3.17 -10.31
CA LYS A 39 -4.66 -3.68 -11.30
C LYS A 39 -4.10 -5.05 -10.93
N LYS A 40 -4.07 -5.39 -9.64
CA LYS A 40 -3.38 -6.56 -9.05
C LYS A 40 -1.89 -6.55 -9.39
N ALA A 41 -1.31 -5.38 -9.41
CA ALA A 41 0.06 -5.11 -9.79
C ALA A 41 0.54 -3.83 -9.11
N PHE A 42 1.85 -3.69 -8.96
CA PHE A 42 2.50 -2.50 -8.42
C PHE A 42 3.77 -2.23 -9.19
N ASP A 43 3.95 -0.99 -9.65
CA ASP A 43 5.11 -0.56 -10.44
C ASP A 43 5.40 -1.49 -11.63
N GLY A 44 4.38 -1.74 -12.46
CA GLY A 44 4.45 -2.70 -13.56
C GLY A 44 4.50 -4.20 -13.18
N ASN A 45 4.68 -4.55 -11.90
CA ASN A 45 4.88 -5.94 -11.46
C ASN A 45 3.57 -6.59 -10.98
N PRO A 46 3.02 -7.59 -11.68
CA PRO A 46 1.79 -8.27 -11.27
C PRO A 46 1.99 -9.16 -10.04
N TRP A 47 0.99 -9.18 -9.16
CA TRP A 47 1.00 -10.00 -7.95
C TRP A 47 0.85 -11.48 -8.26
N THR A 48 1.48 -12.31 -7.44
CA THR A 48 1.27 -13.76 -7.52
C THR A 48 -0.21 -14.11 -7.28
N PRO A 49 -0.85 -14.86 -8.21
CA PRO A 49 -2.24 -15.24 -8.08
C PRO A 49 -2.48 -16.08 -6.82
N ALA A 50 -3.74 -16.12 -6.38
CA ALA A 50 -4.13 -17.00 -5.28
C ALA A 50 -4.00 -18.47 -5.73
N LYS A 51 -3.53 -19.34 -4.83
CA LYS A 51 -3.40 -20.78 -5.11
C LYS A 51 -4.72 -21.43 -5.53
N ALA A 52 -5.81 -20.98 -4.92
CA ALA A 52 -7.16 -21.32 -5.31
C ALA A 52 -7.85 -20.05 -5.84
N PRO A 53 -8.55 -20.13 -6.98
CA PRO A 53 -9.30 -18.99 -7.50
C PRO A 53 -10.39 -18.61 -6.50
N LYS A 54 -10.55 -17.30 -6.27
CA LYS A 54 -11.66 -16.80 -5.48
C LYS A 54 -12.95 -16.85 -6.30
N THR A 55 -14.03 -17.27 -5.66
CA THR A 55 -15.39 -17.22 -6.23
C THR A 55 -16.05 -15.85 -6.06
N THR A 56 -15.62 -15.07 -5.07
CA THR A 56 -16.12 -13.74 -4.74
C THR A 56 -14.97 -12.78 -4.42
N GLY A 57 -15.15 -11.50 -4.75
CA GLY A 57 -14.14 -10.46 -4.53
C GLY A 57 -12.93 -10.55 -5.45
N SER A 58 -11.87 -9.83 -5.08
CA SER A 58 -10.61 -9.74 -5.85
C SER A 58 -9.42 -10.21 -5.00
N LEU A 59 -8.25 -10.38 -5.63
CA LEU A 59 -7.02 -10.68 -4.91
C LEU A 59 -6.72 -9.54 -3.93
N LEU A 60 -6.49 -9.88 -2.65
CA LEU A 60 -6.35 -8.94 -1.53
C LEU A 60 -7.56 -8.03 -1.24
N ILE A 61 -8.69 -8.21 -1.93
CA ILE A 61 -9.94 -7.50 -1.64
C ILE A 61 -11.02 -8.53 -1.30
N ASP A 62 -11.31 -8.63 0.00
CA ASP A 62 -12.47 -9.38 0.49
C ASP A 62 -13.54 -8.39 0.99
N SER A 63 -13.37 -7.86 2.20
CA SER A 63 -14.19 -6.76 2.74
C SER A 63 -13.74 -5.36 2.30
N GLY A 64 -12.57 -5.25 1.66
CA GLY A 64 -11.93 -3.97 1.33
C GLY A 64 -11.21 -3.28 2.50
N ALA A 65 -11.17 -3.89 3.70
CA ALA A 65 -10.56 -3.29 4.89
C ALA A 65 -9.10 -2.82 4.68
N LEU A 66 -8.31 -3.60 3.94
CA LEU A 66 -6.91 -3.24 3.64
C LEU A 66 -6.83 -2.01 2.74
N VAL A 67 -7.56 -1.98 1.62
CA VAL A 67 -7.59 -0.84 0.70
C VAL A 67 -8.08 0.43 1.40
N ASN A 68 -9.11 0.27 2.24
CA ASN A 68 -9.70 1.37 3.00
C ASN A 68 -8.80 1.87 4.14
N SER A 69 -7.79 1.09 4.54
CA SER A 69 -6.80 1.51 5.53
C SER A 69 -5.72 2.44 4.96
N ILE A 70 -5.61 2.54 3.63
CA ILE A 70 -4.64 3.41 2.95
C ILE A 70 -5.09 4.86 3.10
N ARG A 71 -4.32 5.63 3.87
CA ARG A 71 -4.63 7.02 4.19
C ARG A 71 -3.37 7.86 4.39
N PRO A 72 -3.46 9.18 4.17
CA PRO A 72 -2.42 10.10 4.59
C PRO A 72 -2.29 10.08 6.11
N ALA A 73 -1.07 9.92 6.61
CA ALA A 73 -0.73 9.98 8.03
C ALA A 73 -0.14 11.34 8.41
N VAL A 74 0.63 11.95 7.51
CA VAL A 74 1.23 13.28 7.69
C VAL A 74 1.12 14.03 6.37
N ILE A 75 0.62 15.26 6.44
CA ILE A 75 0.55 16.19 5.31
C ILE A 75 1.15 17.50 5.79
N THR A 76 2.36 17.78 5.35
CA THR A 76 3.05 19.05 5.56
C THR A 76 3.77 19.41 4.27
N PRO A 77 4.04 20.70 4.02
CA PRO A 77 4.73 21.13 2.80
C PRO A 77 6.09 20.42 2.62
N GLN A 78 6.78 20.11 3.72
CA GLN A 78 8.10 19.46 3.69
C GLN A 78 8.04 17.93 3.73
N ARG A 79 6.89 17.35 4.09
CA ARG A 79 6.78 15.90 4.33
C ARG A 79 5.35 15.42 4.14
N VAL A 80 5.21 14.47 3.22
CA VAL A 80 4.02 13.65 3.07
C VAL A 80 4.33 12.22 3.51
N VAL A 81 3.43 11.62 4.29
CA VAL A 81 3.52 10.20 4.69
C VAL A 81 2.19 9.56 4.42
N ILE A 82 2.17 8.51 3.60
CA ILE A 82 1.03 7.62 3.43
C ILE A 82 1.22 6.38 4.30
N SER A 83 0.15 5.95 4.95
CA SER A 83 0.13 4.76 5.80
C SER A 83 -0.90 3.75 5.29
N ALA A 84 -0.62 2.47 5.53
CA ALA A 84 -1.55 1.39 5.29
C ALA A 84 -1.52 0.43 6.48
N GLY A 85 -2.68 -0.11 6.85
CA GLY A 85 -2.85 -0.91 8.05
C GLY A 85 -3.31 -0.11 9.28
N ASN A 86 -3.79 -0.84 10.29
CA ASN A 86 -4.13 -0.37 11.62
C ASN A 86 -4.21 -1.59 12.56
N GLU A 87 -4.64 -1.41 13.81
CA GLU A 87 -4.77 -2.50 14.79
C GLU A 87 -5.59 -3.71 14.31
N LYS A 88 -6.54 -3.50 13.40
CA LYS A 88 -7.41 -4.56 12.83
C LYS A 88 -6.94 -5.06 11.46
N VAL A 89 -5.91 -4.43 10.89
CA VAL A 89 -5.32 -4.73 9.58
C VAL A 89 -3.80 -4.89 9.75
N ASP A 90 -3.42 -5.66 10.77
CA ASP A 90 -2.03 -6.01 11.11
C ASP A 90 -1.35 -6.85 10.01
N TYR A 91 -2.14 -7.56 9.21
CA TYR A 91 -1.69 -8.36 8.08
C TYR A 91 -1.23 -7.55 6.87
N ALA A 92 -1.43 -6.22 6.86
CA ALA A 92 -1.06 -5.34 5.75
C ALA A 92 0.43 -5.46 5.39
N GLN A 93 1.30 -5.29 6.39
CA GLN A 93 2.75 -5.32 6.22
C GLN A 93 3.22 -6.67 5.66
N VAL A 94 2.73 -7.76 6.25
CA VAL A 94 3.07 -9.13 5.87
C VAL A 94 2.69 -9.44 4.41
N HIS A 95 1.61 -8.84 3.90
CA HIS A 95 1.27 -8.96 2.48
C HIS A 95 2.12 -8.06 1.59
N ASN A 96 2.43 -6.84 2.02
CA ASN A 96 3.25 -5.90 1.24
C ASN A 96 4.68 -6.41 1.04
N GLU A 97 5.31 -6.88 2.11
CA GLU A 97 6.71 -7.33 2.13
C GLU A 97 6.85 -8.82 1.79
N GLY A 98 5.80 -9.60 2.00
CA GLY A 98 5.87 -11.06 2.01
C GLY A 98 6.48 -11.57 3.32
N PHE A 99 6.38 -12.88 3.55
CA PHE A 99 6.97 -13.49 4.75
C PHE A 99 7.37 -14.94 4.51
N LYS A 100 8.59 -15.30 4.91
CA LYS A 100 9.07 -16.68 4.90
C LYS A 100 9.78 -16.97 6.21
N GLY A 101 9.19 -17.80 7.05
CA GLY A 101 9.74 -18.05 8.38
C GLY A 101 8.93 -19.02 9.21
N ILE A 102 9.34 -19.15 10.48
CA ILE A 102 8.66 -19.96 11.48
C ILE A 102 7.78 -19.05 12.33
N VAL A 103 6.52 -19.42 12.49
CA VAL A 103 5.56 -18.71 13.34
C VAL A 103 5.19 -19.60 14.53
N PRO A 104 5.38 -19.16 15.78
CA PRO A 104 4.88 -19.85 16.94
C PRO A 104 3.35 -19.71 17.02
N VAL A 105 2.66 -20.81 17.28
CA VAL A 105 1.21 -20.85 17.47
C VAL A 105 0.94 -21.24 18.92
N PRO A 106 0.37 -20.35 19.73
CA PRO A 106 -0.02 -20.66 21.11
C PRO A 106 -1.05 -21.78 21.19
N ALA A 107 -1.08 -22.46 22.34
CA ALA A 107 -2.13 -23.43 22.63
C ALA A 107 -3.50 -22.74 22.63
N HIS A 108 -4.48 -23.34 21.97
CA HIS A 108 -5.83 -22.79 21.86
C HIS A 108 -6.86 -23.90 21.63
N THR A 109 -8.13 -23.58 21.82
CA THR A 109 -9.23 -24.52 21.60
C THR A 109 -9.91 -24.20 20.26
N ARG A 110 -9.94 -25.17 19.36
CA ARG A 110 -10.64 -25.04 18.08
C ARG A 110 -12.07 -25.53 18.22
N LYS A 111 -13.05 -24.66 17.93
CA LYS A 111 -14.45 -25.05 17.87
C LYS A 111 -14.76 -25.76 16.56
N THR A 112 -15.36 -26.94 16.63
CA THR A 112 -15.85 -27.67 15.45
C THR A 112 -17.32 -28.02 15.62
N LYS A 113 -18.03 -28.35 14.54
CA LYS A 113 -19.46 -28.70 14.59
C LYS A 113 -19.80 -29.84 15.55
N ARG A 114 -18.84 -30.74 15.85
CA ARG A 114 -19.05 -31.94 16.68
C ARG A 114 -18.56 -31.77 18.10
N LYS A 115 -17.38 -31.20 18.30
CA LYS A 115 -16.79 -30.97 19.63
C LYS A 115 -15.68 -29.93 19.60
N ASP A 116 -15.40 -29.35 20.75
CA ASP A 116 -14.22 -28.50 20.93
C ASP A 116 -12.96 -29.38 21.01
N VAL A 117 -11.92 -28.99 20.28
CA VAL A 117 -10.67 -29.75 20.17
C VAL A 117 -9.51 -28.89 20.69
N PRO A 118 -8.82 -29.31 21.77
CA PRO A 118 -7.65 -28.60 22.25
C PRO A 118 -6.46 -28.80 21.30
N VAL A 119 -5.77 -27.72 20.98
CA VAL A 119 -4.55 -27.71 20.15
C VAL A 119 -3.38 -27.28 21.02
N LYS A 120 -2.34 -28.11 21.09
CA LYS A 120 -1.11 -27.79 21.82
C LYS A 120 -0.30 -26.72 21.08
N ALA A 121 0.47 -25.95 21.84
CA ALA A 121 1.40 -24.99 21.27
C ALA A 121 2.41 -25.70 20.35
N HIS A 122 2.68 -25.13 19.19
CA HIS A 122 3.62 -25.68 18.20
C HIS A 122 4.10 -24.57 17.25
N THR A 123 5.07 -24.89 16.41
CA THR A 123 5.60 -23.97 15.39
C THR A 123 5.15 -24.41 14.00
N ARG A 124 4.86 -23.45 13.13
CA ARG A 124 4.56 -23.72 11.70
C ARG A 124 5.52 -22.97 10.79
N LYS A 125 5.93 -23.61 9.69
CA LYS A 125 6.62 -22.93 8.59
C LYS A 125 5.59 -22.21 7.74
N THR A 126 5.79 -20.92 7.50
CA THR A 126 4.88 -20.07 6.72
C THR A 126 5.63 -19.45 5.55
N ASN A 127 4.97 -19.44 4.39
CA ASN A 127 5.43 -18.78 3.17
C ASN A 127 4.27 -17.99 2.58
N ILE A 128 4.32 -16.67 2.75
CA ILE A 128 3.36 -15.69 2.23
C ILE A 128 4.06 -14.95 1.09
N PRO A 129 3.54 -15.02 -0.15
CA PRO A 129 4.14 -14.31 -1.27
C PRO A 129 4.03 -12.80 -1.07
N LYS A 130 5.05 -12.08 -1.51
CA LYS A 130 5.05 -10.62 -1.58
C LYS A 130 3.98 -10.16 -2.58
N ARG A 131 3.11 -9.26 -2.13
CA ARG A 131 2.10 -8.57 -2.94
C ARG A 131 2.18 -7.10 -2.58
N GLU A 132 3.23 -6.48 -3.09
CA GLU A 132 3.55 -5.09 -2.84
C GLU A 132 2.45 -4.20 -3.38
N PHE A 133 1.91 -3.33 -2.53
CA PHE A 133 0.89 -2.35 -2.91
C PHE A 133 1.27 -0.94 -2.45
N MET A 134 2.36 -0.82 -1.68
CA MET A 134 2.88 0.43 -1.15
C MET A 134 4.40 0.31 -1.03
N GLY A 135 5.11 1.34 -1.46
CA GLY A 135 6.58 1.36 -1.54
C GLY A 135 7.07 2.45 -2.50
N ASP A 136 8.37 2.40 -2.79
CA ASP A 136 8.97 3.19 -3.87
C ASP A 136 8.50 2.66 -5.23
N SER A 137 8.17 3.56 -6.15
CA SER A 137 7.64 3.24 -7.47
C SER A 137 7.99 4.34 -8.45
N GLU A 138 8.62 3.96 -9.56
CA GLU A 138 8.94 4.91 -10.64
C GLU A 138 7.67 5.43 -11.31
N GLU A 139 6.66 4.56 -11.50
CA GLU A 139 5.37 4.95 -12.07
C GLU A 139 4.67 6.03 -11.21
N LEU A 140 4.71 5.89 -9.88
CA LEU A 140 4.15 6.89 -8.97
C LEU A 140 4.92 8.20 -9.04
N ASN A 141 6.25 8.13 -9.01
CA ASN A 141 7.10 9.32 -9.02
C ASN A 141 6.87 10.14 -10.30
N GLU A 142 6.73 9.48 -11.44
CA GLU A 142 6.43 10.12 -12.72
C GLU A 142 5.02 10.72 -12.76
N GLN A 143 4.02 10.03 -12.21
CA GLN A 143 2.65 10.57 -12.12
C GLN A 143 2.57 11.82 -11.24
N ILE A 144 3.28 11.83 -10.10
CA ILE A 144 3.36 13.00 -9.23
C ILE A 144 3.99 14.17 -9.98
N HIS A 145 5.16 13.95 -10.59
CA HIS A 145 5.86 14.99 -11.33
C HIS A 145 4.98 15.57 -12.45
N ALA A 146 4.38 14.71 -13.28
CA ALA A 146 3.52 15.15 -14.39
C ALA A 146 2.30 15.96 -13.90
N ARG A 147 1.71 15.59 -12.76
CA ARG A 147 0.54 16.29 -12.23
C ARG A 147 0.89 17.66 -11.62
N ILE A 148 2.07 17.77 -11.01
CA ILE A 148 2.58 19.06 -10.50
C ILE A 148 2.94 19.98 -11.66
N GLU A 149 3.67 19.50 -12.67
CA GLU A 149 3.99 20.29 -13.86
C GLU A 149 2.72 20.79 -14.56
N GLY A 150 1.73 19.92 -14.76
CA GLY A 150 0.44 20.33 -15.34
C GLY A 150 -0.31 21.36 -14.49
N TYR A 151 -0.16 21.33 -13.16
CA TYR A 151 -0.70 22.35 -12.27
C TYR A 151 0.04 23.67 -12.43
N ILE A 152 1.38 23.67 -12.46
CA ILE A 152 2.20 24.88 -12.68
C ILE A 152 1.87 25.51 -14.04
N ASP A 153 1.74 24.69 -15.09
CA ASP A 153 1.34 25.16 -16.42
C ASP A 153 -0.04 25.81 -16.41
N SER A 154 -0.99 25.29 -15.62
CA SER A 154 -2.31 25.90 -15.50
C SER A 154 -2.28 27.27 -14.85
N LEU A 155 -1.37 27.50 -13.89
CA LEU A 155 -1.19 28.80 -13.23
C LEU A 155 -0.58 29.84 -14.18
N ASN A 156 0.29 29.41 -15.10
CA ASN A 156 0.96 30.29 -16.05
C ASN A 156 0.08 30.68 -17.25
N ASN A 157 -0.99 29.92 -17.50
CA ASN A 157 -1.91 30.15 -18.61
C ASN A 157 -3.19 30.91 -18.19
N GLU A 158 -3.31 31.29 -16.92
CA GLU A 158 -4.29 32.26 -16.40
C GLU A 158 -3.72 33.69 -16.41
#